data_AF-A0A6L9ZVM7-F1
#
_entry.id   AF-A0A6L9ZVM7-F1
#
_cell.length_a   1.000
_cell.length_b   1.000
_cell.length_c   1.000
_cell.angle_alpha   90.00
_cell.angle_beta   90.00
_cell.angle_gamma   90.00
#
_symmetry.space_group_name_H-M   'P 1'
#
loop_
_entity.id
_entity.type
_entity.pdbx_description
1 polymer ?
#
loop_
_entity_poly.entity_id
_entity_poly.type
_entity_poly.pdbx_seq_one_letter_code
_entity_poly.pdbx_strand_id
1 'polypeptide(L)'
;MKNIIKLTIILTTFTMVSYAKIPSLNNRLSQPKLPNFIARESGTPLNPFALQRLAKQTVIEIVIESTLVGGDRYIPIGSGVIIGKKDKTYYVLTANHISDIDDGRFAYIRSEKTGSGLEVLPLEFIKRYPKEDLAVVAFLSFTDYEVVEVGDANQLNNNSEVYVAGWPGNEKREGFQVTQAQVTNPRAGNEHNPNGETNLNYLPTVSGEGLHKGMSGGAVLNEAGQLVGIHVGLVKSGDGDGVSISTFLRDVPREVSRVLVRGTSVASSSRKRENEEVELRRQQQQIEEEQRKREEAEQRAQELEFERQRELQGAEQTAKREREAELQRQQQQIEEERRKREEAEQKAQELEREAELRRQQQQQLEEERRKREEAEQKAQELEAERQKQLQKAEQKAKREWEVELQRQQQQIEEERRKREEAEQKAQELEAERQRQLQEAEQKAKREREVERQRQQKLEEERRKREEAEQKAQELEAERETRKRENRTARNSGNSNTRKNRTTRNSGNAATSQSQNVEAYYNRATAYLRQGNYEKAIVEANKAIRLNPKSAEPYVFRGAIYVGQREYKKGIADVNQAIRLNPKSAHAYFVRGMAYKLNRNIEKAISDFEKAAEISKQKGDRLAYQLSLDQLKELGRN
;
A
#
# COMPACT_ATOMS: atom_id res chain seq x y z
N MET A 1 -46.91 32.19 -5.62
CA MET A 1 -47.13 32.74 -4.26
C MET A 1 -45.84 33.35 -3.75
N LYS A 2 -45.84 34.69 -3.58
CA LYS A 2 -45.07 35.56 -2.64
C LYS A 2 -43.68 35.08 -2.17
N ASN A 3 -42.59 35.74 -2.60
CA ASN A 3 -41.79 36.75 -1.82
C ASN A 3 -41.09 36.13 -0.57
N ILE A 4 -39.77 36.19 -0.33
CA ILE A 4 -38.95 37.41 -0.14
C ILE A 4 -37.43 37.07 0.13
N ILE A 5 -36.51 37.84 -0.51
CA ILE A 5 -35.18 38.39 -0.06
C ILE A 5 -33.95 37.43 0.06
N LYS A 6 -33.03 37.38 -0.93
CA LYS A 6 -31.78 38.20 -1.20
C LYS A 6 -30.56 37.75 -0.36
N LEU A 7 -29.31 37.65 -0.83
CA LEU A 7 -28.59 38.24 -1.97
C LEU A 7 -27.30 37.39 -2.21
N THR A 8 -27.16 36.58 -3.27
CA THR A 8 -26.70 36.83 -4.66
C THR A 8 -25.18 36.83 -4.89
N ILE A 9 -24.73 35.71 -5.48
CA ILE A 9 -23.52 35.44 -6.26
C ILE A 9 -23.56 36.23 -7.58
N ILE A 10 -22.41 36.58 -8.18
CA ILE A 10 -22.02 36.33 -9.60
C ILE A 10 -20.86 37.26 -10.04
N LEU A 11 -19.71 36.63 -10.28
CA LEU A 11 -18.88 36.64 -11.52
C LEU A 11 -18.78 37.94 -12.36
N THR A 12 -17.56 38.35 -12.73
CA THR A 12 -17.15 38.49 -14.15
C THR A 12 -15.68 38.92 -14.33
N THR A 13 -15.16 38.49 -15.48
CA THR A 13 -13.83 38.62 -16.08
C THR A 13 -13.59 39.95 -16.83
N PHE A 14 -12.30 40.25 -17.05
CA PHE A 14 -11.70 40.98 -18.20
C PHE A 14 -11.87 42.52 -18.30
N THR A 15 -10.75 43.26 -18.26
CA THR A 15 -10.19 44.01 -19.42
C THR A 15 -8.98 44.87 -19.04
N MET A 16 -7.87 44.67 -19.77
CA MET A 16 -6.92 45.73 -20.09
C MET A 16 -7.63 46.84 -20.85
N VAL A 17 -7.47 48.10 -20.44
CA VAL A 17 -7.61 49.27 -21.32
C VAL A 17 -6.48 50.27 -21.05
N SER A 18 -5.99 50.75 -22.18
CA SER A 18 -4.91 51.69 -22.45
C SER A 18 -4.96 53.05 -21.73
N TYR A 19 -3.78 53.67 -21.70
CA TYR A 19 -3.50 55.09 -21.49
C TYR A 19 -4.55 56.06 -22.06
N ALA A 20 -5.03 57.02 -21.26
CA ALA A 20 -5.09 58.45 -21.60
C ALA A 20 -5.70 59.33 -20.48
N LYS A 21 -5.05 60.49 -20.27
CA LYS A 21 -5.56 61.79 -19.79
C LYS A 21 -6.06 61.93 -18.33
N ILE A 22 -5.19 62.61 -17.59
CA ILE A 22 -5.43 63.47 -16.42
C ILE A 22 -6.65 64.39 -16.61
N PRO A 23 -7.46 64.58 -15.56
CA PRO A 23 -7.79 65.94 -15.12
C PRO A 23 -7.39 66.16 -13.65
N SER A 24 -6.71 67.27 -13.44
CA SER A 24 -6.43 67.89 -12.14
C SER A 24 -7.71 68.13 -11.35
N LEU A 25 -7.74 67.73 -10.07
CA LEU A 25 -8.58 68.37 -9.06
C LEU A 25 -7.89 68.26 -7.69
N ASN A 26 -7.33 69.40 -7.28
CA ASN A 26 -6.95 69.70 -5.91
C ASN A 26 -8.13 69.39 -4.98
N ASN A 27 -7.91 68.54 -3.99
CA ASN A 27 -8.59 68.72 -2.71
C ASN A 27 -7.66 68.28 -1.57
N ARG A 28 -7.28 69.26 -0.76
CA ARG A 28 -6.63 69.06 0.54
C ARG A 28 -7.59 68.28 1.42
N LEU A 29 -7.21 67.05 1.76
CA LEU A 29 -7.72 66.37 2.95
C LEU A 29 -6.52 66.02 3.83
N SER A 30 -6.57 66.57 5.03
CA SER A 30 -5.66 66.50 6.17
C SER A 30 -4.95 65.15 6.35
N GLN A 31 -3.61 65.20 6.39
CA GLN A 31 -2.79 64.10 6.90
C GLN A 31 -3.17 63.79 8.35
N PRO A 32 -3.42 62.53 8.74
CA PRO A 32 -3.38 62.17 10.15
C PRO A 32 -1.95 62.38 10.65
N LYS A 33 -1.80 63.09 11.79
CA LYS A 33 -0.53 63.28 12.49
C LYS A 33 0.14 61.92 12.69
N LEU A 34 1.29 61.73 12.03
CA LEU A 34 2.25 60.68 12.38
C LEU A 34 2.65 60.88 13.85
N PRO A 35 2.69 59.83 14.68
CA PRO A 35 3.31 59.94 16.00
C PRO A 35 4.77 60.38 15.82
N ASN A 36 5.14 61.47 16.51
CA ASN A 36 6.53 61.89 16.65
C ASN A 36 7.32 60.75 17.30
N PHE A 37 8.06 59.99 16.50
CA PHE A 37 9.20 59.24 17.02
C PHE A 37 10.39 60.20 17.04
N ILE A 38 10.75 60.61 18.24
CA ILE A 38 11.99 61.31 18.55
C ILE A 38 13.13 60.43 18.00
N ALA A 39 13.86 60.95 17.01
CA ALA A 39 15.14 60.41 16.60
C ALA A 39 16.03 60.36 17.86
N ARG A 40 16.42 59.16 18.28
CA ARG A 40 17.28 58.97 19.45
C ARG A 40 18.70 59.42 19.11
N GLU A 41 19.33 60.11 20.05
CA GLU A 41 20.74 60.49 19.98
C GLU A 41 21.62 59.25 19.84
N SER A 42 22.52 59.28 18.85
CA SER A 42 23.40 58.18 18.48
C SER A 42 24.40 57.84 19.59
N GLY A 43 24.50 56.56 19.97
CA GLY A 43 25.63 56.03 20.75
C GLY A 43 25.35 55.59 22.19
N THR A 44 24.10 55.51 22.63
CA THR A 44 23.76 54.91 23.93
C THR A 44 23.41 53.42 23.78
N PRO A 45 24.09 52.50 24.49
CA PRO A 45 23.71 51.10 24.54
C PRO A 45 22.24 50.93 24.91
N LEU A 46 21.52 50.10 24.16
CA LEU A 46 20.22 49.61 24.57
C LEU A 46 20.41 48.71 25.78
N ASN A 47 19.52 48.82 26.78
CA ASN A 47 19.54 47.85 27.86
C ASN A 47 19.20 46.44 27.34
N PRO A 48 19.66 45.36 28.01
CA PRO A 48 19.45 44.00 27.52
C PRO A 48 17.98 43.64 27.26
N PHE A 49 17.03 44.16 28.06
CA PHE A 49 15.61 43.97 27.85
C PHE A 49 15.08 44.62 26.56
N ALA A 50 15.56 45.82 26.22
CA ALA A 50 15.20 46.49 24.99
C ALA A 50 15.80 45.80 23.77
N LEU A 51 17.03 45.28 23.88
CA LEU A 51 17.66 44.45 22.84
C LEU A 51 16.88 43.16 22.61
N GLN A 52 16.50 42.45 23.67
CA GLN A 52 15.70 41.24 23.56
C GLN A 52 14.34 41.50 22.90
N ARG A 53 13.68 42.61 23.26
CA ARG A 53 12.41 43.01 22.63
C ARG A 53 12.60 43.38 21.16
N LEU A 54 13.63 44.16 20.84
CA LEU A 54 13.97 44.53 19.46
C LEU A 54 14.21 43.27 18.63
N ALA A 55 15.08 42.38 19.11
CA ALA A 55 15.41 41.13 18.46
C ALA A 55 14.17 40.26 18.23
N LYS A 56 13.29 40.11 19.24
CA LYS A 56 12.03 39.36 19.09
C LYS A 56 11.06 39.99 18.07
N GLN A 57 11.18 41.28 17.81
CA GLN A 57 10.34 42.00 16.84
C GLN A 57 10.90 42.02 15.43
N THR A 58 12.22 41.88 15.25
CA THR A 58 12.90 41.97 13.94
C THR A 58 13.38 40.63 13.42
N VAL A 59 13.52 39.61 14.28
CA VAL A 59 13.94 38.26 13.92
C VAL A 59 12.73 37.33 13.81
N ILE A 60 12.65 36.62 12.71
CA ILE A 60 11.58 35.68 12.37
C ILE A 60 12.11 34.25 12.29
N GLU A 61 11.21 33.28 12.47
CA GLU A 61 11.51 31.88 12.28
C GLU A 61 11.19 31.47 10.84
N ILE A 62 12.12 30.79 10.18
CA ILE A 62 11.91 30.26 8.83
C ILE A 62 11.62 28.77 8.96
N VAL A 63 10.52 28.34 8.35
CA VAL A 63 9.98 26.98 8.45
C VAL A 63 9.68 26.41 7.07
N ILE A 64 9.67 25.08 6.97
CA ILE A 64 9.18 24.36 5.78
C ILE A 64 7.96 23.52 6.14
N GLU A 65 7.06 23.34 5.18
CA GLU A 65 5.93 22.42 5.32
C GLU A 65 6.39 20.96 5.23
N SER A 66 5.87 20.11 6.12
CA SER A 66 6.18 18.67 6.15
C SER A 66 4.91 17.82 6.29
N THR A 67 4.92 16.62 5.69
CA THR A 67 3.79 15.68 5.65
C THR A 67 3.78 14.68 6.81
N LEU A 68 4.52 14.94 7.89
CA LEU A 68 4.63 13.99 9.00
C LEU A 68 3.31 13.85 9.78
N VAL A 69 2.84 12.61 9.91
CA VAL A 69 1.72 12.23 10.77
C VAL A 69 2.23 12.18 12.23
N GLY A 70 1.90 13.19 13.05
CA GLY A 70 2.12 13.11 14.50
C GLY A 70 2.77 14.31 15.21
N GLY A 71 2.98 15.47 14.58
CA GLY A 71 3.48 16.67 15.26
C GLY A 71 3.84 17.79 14.28
N ASP A 72 3.51 19.04 14.63
CA ASP A 72 3.73 20.32 13.92
C ASP A 72 3.90 20.26 12.38
N ARG A 73 2.92 20.81 11.64
CA ARG A 73 2.92 20.88 10.16
C ARG A 73 4.14 21.62 9.58
N TYR A 74 4.81 22.43 10.40
CA TYR A 74 5.95 23.25 10.01
C TYR A 74 7.21 22.88 10.80
N ILE A 75 8.28 22.55 10.08
CA ILE A 75 9.58 22.21 10.63
C ILE A 75 10.46 23.46 10.60
N PRO A 76 11.03 23.91 11.74
CA PRO A 76 11.99 25.00 11.76
C PRO A 76 13.29 24.60 11.08
N ILE A 77 13.76 25.46 10.19
CA ILE A 77 14.99 25.25 9.42
C ILE A 77 16.02 26.36 9.64
N GLY A 78 15.60 27.50 10.18
CA GLY A 78 16.47 28.64 10.37
C GLY A 78 15.74 29.84 10.93
N SER A 79 16.46 30.95 10.99
CA SER A 79 15.98 32.27 11.37
C SER A 79 16.20 33.26 10.23
N GLY A 80 15.56 34.43 10.30
CA GLY A 80 15.82 35.52 9.36
C GLY A 80 15.64 36.86 10.04
N VAL A 81 16.33 37.89 9.53
CA VAL A 81 16.29 39.24 10.09
C VAL A 81 15.65 40.19 9.10
N ILE A 82 14.61 40.91 9.52
CA ILE A 82 13.91 41.89 8.67
C ILE A 82 14.75 43.15 8.54
N ILE A 83 15.28 43.41 7.35
CA ILE A 83 16.24 44.49 7.04
C ILE A 83 15.66 45.63 6.21
N GLY A 84 14.45 45.46 5.66
CA GLY A 84 13.80 46.49 4.87
C GLY A 84 12.30 46.25 4.66
N LYS A 85 11.58 47.32 4.31
CA LYS A 85 10.14 47.27 3.97
C LYS A 85 9.84 48.21 2.81
N LYS A 86 9.04 47.74 1.84
CA LYS A 86 8.42 48.57 0.80
C LYS A 86 6.94 48.22 0.73
N ASP A 87 6.08 49.21 0.97
CA ASP A 87 4.63 49.02 1.03
C ASP A 87 4.23 47.93 2.04
N LYS A 88 3.79 46.76 1.58
CA LYS A 88 3.44 45.58 2.39
C LYS A 88 4.43 44.42 2.24
N THR A 89 5.52 44.62 1.51
CA THR A 89 6.58 43.64 1.29
C THR A 89 7.74 43.90 2.23
N TYR A 90 8.14 42.88 2.97
CA TYR A 90 9.27 42.87 3.89
C TYR A 90 10.44 42.10 3.30
N TYR A 91 11.65 42.59 3.52
CA TYR A 91 12.90 41.98 3.04
C TYR A 91 13.68 41.44 4.23
N VAL A 92 14.13 40.20 4.11
CA VAL A 92 14.74 39.42 5.18
C VAL A 92 16.11 38.95 4.73
N LEU A 93 17.13 39.18 5.56
CA LEU A 93 18.45 38.61 5.40
C LEU A 93 18.56 37.33 6.25
N THR A 94 19.09 36.26 5.68
CA THR A 94 19.23 34.95 6.34
C THR A 94 20.46 34.20 5.82
N ALA A 95 20.74 33.02 6.37
CA ALA A 95 21.82 32.14 5.92
C ALA A 95 21.44 31.44 4.60
N ASN A 96 22.40 31.17 3.72
CA ASN A 96 22.09 30.50 2.44
C ASN A 96 21.83 29.00 2.63
N HIS A 97 22.55 28.30 3.51
CA HIS A 97 22.36 26.86 3.69
C HIS A 97 21.00 26.47 4.29
N ILE A 98 20.31 27.38 5.00
CA ILE A 98 18.92 27.13 5.43
C ILE A 98 17.96 27.09 4.24
N SER A 99 18.43 27.56 3.08
CA SER A 99 17.71 27.65 1.83
C SER A 99 18.22 26.70 0.75
N ASP A 100 18.86 25.56 1.07
CA ASP A 100 19.07 24.42 0.13
C ASP A 100 17.74 23.77 -0.36
N ILE A 101 16.65 24.53 -0.31
CA ILE A 101 15.35 24.27 -0.89
C ILE A 101 15.38 24.72 -2.36
N ASP A 102 16.21 24.08 -3.16
CA ASP A 102 16.00 24.02 -4.62
C ASP A 102 15.07 22.83 -5.00
N ASP A 103 14.62 22.05 -3.99
CA ASP A 103 13.81 20.84 -4.10
C ASP A 103 12.27 21.08 -4.07
N GLY A 104 11.79 22.19 -4.62
CA GLY A 104 10.35 22.40 -4.81
C GLY A 104 9.50 22.46 -3.54
N ARG A 105 10.07 22.74 -2.36
CA ARG A 105 9.32 23.00 -1.13
C ARG A 105 9.15 24.51 -0.93
N PHE A 106 7.99 24.92 -0.41
CA PHE A 106 7.75 26.31 -0.05
C PHE A 106 8.32 26.59 1.34
N ALA A 107 9.16 27.62 1.46
CA ALA A 107 9.57 28.17 2.75
C ALA A 107 8.54 29.19 3.22
N TYR A 108 8.30 29.20 4.52
CA TYR A 108 7.39 30.13 5.15
C TYR A 108 8.07 30.82 6.33
N ILE A 109 7.57 31.99 6.68
CA ILE A 109 7.91 32.61 7.96
C ILE A 109 6.88 32.24 8.99
N ARG A 110 7.30 31.96 10.21
CA ARG A 110 6.45 31.77 11.38
C ARG A 110 6.73 32.88 12.38
N SER A 111 5.68 33.56 12.85
CA SER A 111 5.82 34.68 13.79
C SER A 111 4.74 34.67 14.87
N GLU A 112 5.13 35.07 16.09
CA GLU A 112 4.25 35.20 17.26
C GLU A 112 3.51 36.57 17.33
N LYS A 113 3.60 37.42 16.30
CA LYS A 113 3.12 38.82 16.38
C LYS A 113 1.60 38.97 16.45
N THR A 114 0.83 38.02 15.94
CA THR A 114 -0.62 38.03 16.05
C THR A 114 -1.01 37.34 17.35
N GLY A 115 -1.31 38.11 18.41
CA GLY A 115 -1.58 37.60 19.77
C GLY A 115 -2.72 36.57 19.94
N SER A 116 -3.25 36.00 18.86
CA SER A 116 -4.25 34.93 18.85
C SER A 116 -3.89 33.74 17.94
N GLY A 117 -2.69 33.66 17.35
CA GLY A 117 -2.28 32.53 16.51
C GLY A 117 -0.94 32.73 15.82
N LEU A 118 -0.32 31.65 15.34
CA LEU A 118 0.91 31.69 14.54
C LEU A 118 0.56 32.12 13.11
N GLU A 119 1.10 33.25 12.65
CA GLU A 119 1.00 33.67 11.24
C GLU A 119 2.05 32.92 10.42
N VAL A 120 1.62 32.26 9.34
CA VAL A 120 2.51 31.54 8.41
C VAL A 120 2.37 32.15 7.02
N LEU A 121 3.45 32.75 6.52
CA LEU A 121 3.44 33.50 5.25
C LEU A 121 4.47 32.96 4.26
N PRO A 122 4.12 32.88 2.97
CA PRO A 122 5.05 32.40 1.95
C PRO A 122 6.22 33.36 1.75
N LEU A 123 7.40 32.80 1.53
CA LEU A 123 8.63 33.53 1.19
C LEU A 123 8.87 33.53 -0.33
N GLU A 124 9.31 34.67 -0.83
CA GLU A 124 9.81 34.89 -2.19
C GLU A 124 11.34 35.07 -2.15
N PHE A 125 12.09 34.38 -3.01
CA PHE A 125 13.53 34.49 -3.07
C PHE A 125 13.97 35.69 -3.91
N ILE A 126 14.86 36.54 -3.36
CA ILE A 126 15.37 37.73 -4.06
C ILE A 126 16.77 37.47 -4.62
N LYS A 127 17.73 37.08 -3.77
CA LYS A 127 19.12 36.84 -4.19
C LYS A 127 19.86 35.94 -3.20
N ARG A 128 20.72 35.07 -3.73
CA ARG A 128 21.64 34.23 -2.94
C ARG A 128 23.07 34.74 -3.07
N TYR A 129 23.84 34.54 -2.00
CA TYR A 129 25.27 34.77 -1.90
C TYR A 129 25.93 33.49 -1.40
N PRO A 130 26.06 32.44 -2.26
CA PRO A 130 26.47 31.12 -1.82
C PRO A 130 27.89 31.06 -1.25
N LYS A 131 28.79 31.94 -1.70
CA LYS A 131 30.17 32.00 -1.21
C LYS A 131 30.24 32.54 0.21
N GLU A 132 29.37 33.51 0.51
CA GLU A 132 29.28 34.21 1.77
C GLU A 132 28.28 33.57 2.74
N ASP A 133 27.60 32.49 2.34
CA ASP A 133 26.51 31.83 3.07
C ASP A 133 25.36 32.77 3.49
N LEU A 134 24.98 33.70 2.62
CA LEU A 134 23.86 34.62 2.84
C LEU A 134 22.78 34.51 1.77
N ALA A 135 21.54 34.82 2.13
CA ALA A 135 20.42 34.93 1.20
C ALA A 135 19.47 36.06 1.60
N VAL A 136 18.86 36.70 0.60
CA VAL A 136 17.77 37.65 0.79
C VAL A 136 16.47 37.04 0.28
N VAL A 137 15.47 37.06 1.13
CA VAL A 137 14.09 36.65 0.83
C VAL A 137 13.12 37.77 1.16
N ALA A 138 11.90 37.69 0.65
CA ALA A 138 10.86 38.65 0.90
C ALA A 138 9.53 37.98 1.22
N PHE A 139 8.64 38.66 1.93
CA PHE A 139 7.26 38.22 2.12
C PHE A 139 6.29 39.39 2.14
N LEU A 140 5.05 39.14 1.72
CA LEU A 140 3.96 40.08 1.83
C LEU A 140 3.22 39.87 3.17
N SER A 141 3.05 40.92 3.96
CA SER A 141 2.19 40.88 5.15
C SER A 141 1.45 42.19 5.36
N PHE A 142 0.22 42.07 5.87
CA PHE A 142 -0.55 43.20 6.37
C PHE A 142 -0.27 43.51 7.84
N THR A 143 0.35 42.58 8.57
CA THR A 143 0.89 42.77 9.92
C THR A 143 2.10 43.69 9.83
N ASP A 144 2.17 44.68 10.72
CA ASP A 144 3.32 45.59 10.75
C ASP A 144 4.48 44.98 11.55
N TYR A 145 5.48 44.49 10.80
CA TYR A 145 6.77 44.10 11.35
C TYR A 145 7.73 45.28 11.51
N GLU A 146 8.59 45.19 12.53
CA GLU A 146 9.69 46.13 12.78
C GLU A 146 10.86 45.77 11.86
N VAL A 147 11.59 46.78 11.43
CA VAL A 147 12.77 46.64 10.57
C VAL A 147 14.00 46.98 11.40
N VAL A 148 15.00 46.10 11.40
CA VAL A 148 16.25 46.36 12.12
C VAL A 148 17.07 47.43 11.40
N GLU A 149 17.74 48.28 12.16
CA GLU A 149 18.72 49.20 11.63
C GLU A 149 20.02 48.45 11.29
N VAL A 150 20.55 48.68 10.09
CA VAL A 150 21.82 48.12 9.64
C VAL A 150 22.96 49.02 10.13
N GLY A 151 23.87 48.43 10.90
CA GLY A 151 25.04 49.09 11.46
C GLY A 151 26.29 48.93 10.59
N ASP A 152 27.43 49.34 11.17
CA ASP A 152 28.75 49.21 10.56
C ASP A 152 29.60 48.22 11.36
N ALA A 153 29.85 47.04 10.80
CA ALA A 153 30.67 46.01 11.46
C ALA A 153 32.14 46.42 11.62
N ASN A 154 32.64 47.42 10.89
CA ASN A 154 34.02 47.89 11.02
C ASN A 154 34.27 48.60 12.37
N GLN A 155 33.21 48.93 13.11
CA GLN A 155 33.30 49.51 14.45
C GLN A 155 33.54 48.44 15.54
N LEU A 156 33.42 47.15 15.20
CA LEU A 156 33.69 46.07 16.13
C LEU A 156 35.19 45.90 16.36
N ASN A 157 35.56 45.57 17.59
CA ASN A 157 36.90 45.26 18.03
C ASN A 157 36.91 43.88 18.73
N ASN A 158 38.10 43.37 19.04
CA ASN A 158 38.21 42.20 19.92
C ASN A 158 37.51 42.54 21.24
N ASN A 159 36.71 41.62 21.74
CA ASN A 159 35.88 41.73 22.95
C ASN A 159 34.72 42.73 22.84
N SER A 160 34.40 43.27 21.66
CA SER A 160 33.14 43.99 21.47
C SER A 160 31.97 43.10 21.83
N GLU A 161 31.02 43.67 22.56
CA GLU A 161 29.83 42.94 22.99
C GLU A 161 28.80 42.89 21.86
N VAL A 162 28.28 41.70 21.62
CA VAL A 162 27.24 41.43 20.61
C VAL A 162 26.15 40.54 21.19
N TYR A 163 24.95 40.67 20.62
CA TYR A 163 23.77 39.93 21.01
C TYR A 163 23.30 39.10 19.82
N VAL A 164 23.37 37.78 19.96
CA VAL A 164 23.03 36.82 18.92
C VAL A 164 21.62 36.33 19.15
N ALA A 165 20.73 36.54 18.20
CA ALA A 165 19.31 36.25 18.36
C ALA A 165 18.77 35.37 17.24
N GLY A 166 18.00 34.35 17.61
CA GLY A 166 17.47 33.38 16.65
C GLY A 166 16.54 32.35 17.28
N TRP A 167 15.98 31.52 16.42
CA TRP A 167 15.10 30.41 16.76
C TRP A 167 15.89 29.10 16.68
N PRO A 168 16.10 28.38 17.80
CA PRO A 168 16.71 27.07 17.78
C PRO A 168 15.88 26.03 17.01
N GLY A 169 16.56 25.01 16.47
CA GLY A 169 15.90 23.88 15.82
C GLY A 169 15.22 22.92 16.79
N ASN A 170 14.60 21.85 16.25
CA ASN A 170 13.76 20.92 16.99
C ASN A 170 14.43 20.21 18.19
N GLU A 171 15.76 20.10 18.23
CA GLU A 171 16.47 19.41 19.31
C GLU A 171 16.42 20.16 20.66
N LYS A 172 16.13 21.47 20.65
CA LYS A 172 16.00 22.32 21.87
C LYS A 172 14.95 23.42 21.66
N ARG A 173 13.65 23.08 21.74
CA ARG A 173 12.53 24.04 21.58
C ARG A 173 12.34 24.97 22.78
N GLU A 174 13.38 25.68 23.22
CA GLU A 174 13.24 26.75 24.21
C GLU A 174 12.83 28.09 23.56
N GLY A 175 11.96 28.06 22.55
CA GLY A 175 11.45 29.26 21.86
C GLY A 175 12.53 30.19 21.31
N PHE A 176 12.20 31.46 21.14
CA PHE A 176 13.13 32.49 20.70
C PHE A 176 14.27 32.70 21.71
N GLN A 177 15.51 32.69 21.23
CA GLN A 177 16.72 32.80 22.05
C GLN A 177 17.50 34.08 21.72
N VAL A 178 18.10 34.68 22.76
CA VAL A 178 19.04 35.80 22.64
C VAL A 178 20.22 35.51 23.54
N THR A 179 21.43 35.58 22.99
CA THR A 179 22.68 35.20 23.65
C THR A 179 23.65 36.35 23.61
N GLN A 180 24.15 36.75 24.78
CA GLN A 180 25.23 37.72 24.89
C GLN A 180 26.56 37.02 24.56
N ALA A 181 27.36 37.62 23.69
CA ALA A 181 28.64 37.08 23.24
C ALA A 181 29.69 38.19 23.04
N GLN A 182 30.96 37.81 23.05
CA GLN A 182 32.08 38.71 22.79
C GLN A 182 32.75 38.35 21.47
N VAL A 183 33.00 39.35 20.63
CA VAL A 183 33.66 39.18 19.33
C VAL A 183 35.11 38.73 19.54
N THR A 184 35.48 37.60 18.93
CA THR A 184 36.84 37.03 19.00
C THR A 184 37.67 37.35 17.76
N ASN A 185 37.01 37.71 16.64
CA ASN A 185 37.66 38.15 15.42
C ASN A 185 36.83 39.24 14.70
N PRO A 186 37.09 40.54 14.93
CA PRO A 186 36.33 41.65 14.37
C PRO A 186 36.67 41.98 12.92
N ARG A 187 37.81 41.51 12.39
CA ARG A 187 38.39 42.00 11.12
C ARG A 187 38.02 41.18 9.89
N ALA A 188 36.90 40.49 9.93
CA ALA A 188 36.44 39.61 8.86
C ALA A 188 35.79 40.34 7.67
N GLY A 189 36.23 41.56 7.38
CA GLY A 189 35.65 42.42 6.34
C GLY A 189 36.62 43.43 5.75
N ASN A 190 37.90 43.41 6.14
CA ASN A 190 38.90 44.29 5.54
C ASN A 190 39.34 43.74 4.18
N GLU A 191 39.53 44.64 3.21
CA GLU A 191 40.06 44.37 1.85
C GLU A 191 41.43 43.66 1.84
N HIS A 192 42.08 43.56 3.00
CA HIS A 192 43.43 43.04 3.19
C HIS A 192 43.51 41.63 3.79
N ASN A 193 42.40 40.87 3.90
CA ASN A 193 42.46 39.47 4.34
C ASN A 193 42.78 38.55 3.14
N PRO A 194 43.99 37.98 3.01
CA PRO A 194 44.41 37.19 1.85
C PRO A 194 43.64 35.89 1.68
N ASN A 195 42.95 35.44 2.73
CA ASN A 195 42.24 34.18 2.78
C ASN A 195 40.75 34.32 2.41
N GLY A 196 40.25 35.54 2.24
CA GLY A 196 38.84 35.79 1.86
C GLY A 196 37.80 35.44 2.94
N GLU A 197 38.22 35.15 4.17
CA GLU A 197 37.32 34.77 5.27
C GLU A 197 36.50 35.98 5.74
N THR A 198 35.19 35.94 5.47
CA THR A 198 34.20 36.97 5.85
C THR A 198 33.55 36.73 7.22
N ASN A 199 34.12 35.82 8.01
CA ASN A 199 33.55 35.23 9.21
C ASN A 199 33.73 36.09 10.47
N LEU A 200 32.64 36.64 10.99
CA LEU A 200 32.53 37.27 12.30
C LEU A 200 32.38 36.20 13.37
N ASN A 201 33.44 35.93 14.13
CA ASN A 201 33.43 34.94 15.21
C ASN A 201 33.19 35.59 16.58
N TYR A 202 32.47 34.89 17.44
CA TYR A 202 32.15 35.36 18.79
C TYR A 202 31.95 34.22 19.78
N LEU A 203 32.27 34.47 21.04
CA LEU A 203 32.17 33.50 22.14
C LEU A 203 31.07 33.93 23.12
N PRO A 204 30.09 33.06 23.45
CA PRO A 204 29.09 33.34 24.48
C PRO A 204 29.74 33.71 25.82
N THR A 205 29.23 34.75 26.49
CA THR A 205 29.77 35.21 27.78
C THR A 205 29.46 34.24 28.92
N VAL A 206 28.40 33.44 28.77
CA VAL A 206 27.98 32.41 29.72
C VAL A 206 28.20 31.03 29.09
N SER A 207 29.09 30.24 29.70
CA SER A 207 29.39 28.88 29.24
C SER A 207 28.14 27.98 29.33
N GLY A 208 27.75 27.39 28.19
CA GLY A 208 26.59 26.49 28.09
C GLY A 208 25.29 27.16 27.66
N GLU A 209 25.23 28.49 27.50
CA GLU A 209 24.03 29.20 27.06
C GLU A 209 24.08 29.65 25.60
N GLY A 210 22.98 29.37 24.90
CA GLY A 210 22.39 30.33 23.98
C GLY A 210 22.63 30.13 22.48
N LEU A 211 23.73 29.53 22.05
CA LEU A 211 23.92 29.20 20.63
C LEU A 211 23.58 27.74 20.35
N HIS A 212 22.59 27.54 19.47
CA HIS A 212 22.04 26.22 19.18
C HIS A 212 21.91 26.00 17.67
N LYS A 213 22.04 24.72 17.27
CA LYS A 213 21.76 24.31 15.90
C LYS A 213 20.33 24.72 15.51
N GLY A 214 20.18 25.33 14.34
CA GLY A 214 18.91 25.87 13.84
C GLY A 214 18.75 27.38 13.99
N MET A 215 19.59 28.07 14.77
CA MET A 215 19.59 29.54 14.85
C MET A 215 20.22 30.23 13.62
N SER A 216 20.71 29.46 12.65
CA SER A 216 21.31 29.97 11.43
C SER A 216 20.36 30.91 10.67
N GLY A 217 20.90 32.05 10.23
CA GLY A 217 20.16 33.19 9.70
C GLY A 217 19.70 34.20 10.77
N GLY A 218 20.02 33.97 12.04
CA GLY A 218 19.72 34.87 13.15
C GLY A 218 20.54 36.16 13.15
N ALA A 219 20.09 37.17 13.91
CA ALA A 219 20.74 38.47 13.98
C ALA A 219 21.96 38.44 14.92
N VAL A 220 23.05 39.10 14.52
CA VAL A 220 24.13 39.53 15.42
C VAL A 220 24.01 41.04 15.56
N LEU A 221 23.59 41.50 16.74
CA LEU A 221 23.35 42.91 17.04
C LEU A 221 24.49 43.47 17.90
N ASN A 222 24.89 44.73 17.66
CA ASN A 222 25.76 45.45 18.59
C ASN A 222 24.95 45.97 19.81
N GLU A 223 25.63 46.58 20.77
CA GLU A 223 25.00 47.17 21.97
C GLU A 223 23.95 48.25 21.64
N ALA A 224 24.05 48.90 20.48
CA ALA A 224 23.06 49.88 20.01
C ALA A 224 21.82 49.23 19.36
N GLY A 225 21.80 47.91 19.21
CA GLY A 225 20.72 47.17 18.55
C GLY A 225 20.78 47.18 17.03
N GLN A 226 21.90 47.61 16.45
CA GLN A 226 22.11 47.61 15.00
C GLN A 226 22.63 46.25 14.54
N LEU A 227 22.16 45.80 13.38
CA LEU A 227 22.61 44.57 12.75
C LEU A 227 24.05 44.73 12.24
N VAL A 228 24.96 43.95 12.80
CA VAL A 228 26.39 43.93 12.43
C VAL A 228 26.84 42.60 11.82
N GLY A 229 26.00 41.57 11.87
CA GLY A 229 26.23 40.31 11.17
C GLY A 229 25.03 39.39 11.20
N ILE A 230 25.15 38.27 10.50
CA ILE A 230 24.17 37.17 10.46
C ILE A 230 24.84 35.92 11.01
N HIS A 231 24.22 35.28 11.99
CA HIS A 231 24.72 34.02 12.53
C HIS A 231 24.51 32.91 11.51
N VAL A 232 25.54 32.14 11.18
CA VAL A 232 25.44 31.04 10.19
C VAL A 232 25.70 29.67 10.82
N GLY A 233 26.38 29.59 11.96
CA GLY A 233 26.52 28.30 12.63
C GLY A 233 27.49 28.31 13.79
N LEU A 234 28.02 27.14 14.10
CA LEU A 234 29.00 26.94 15.16
C LEU A 234 30.28 26.39 14.56
N VAL A 235 31.42 26.96 14.94
CA VAL A 235 32.72 26.35 14.65
C VAL A 235 32.95 25.13 15.56
N LYS A 236 33.94 24.29 15.22
CA LYS A 236 34.24 23.04 15.96
C LYS A 236 34.55 23.26 17.45
N SER A 237 35.01 24.44 17.84
CA SER A 237 35.24 24.84 19.24
C SER A 237 33.96 25.10 20.04
N GLY A 238 32.81 25.23 19.37
CA GLY A 238 31.55 25.65 19.98
C GLY A 238 31.30 27.15 19.93
N ASP A 239 32.23 27.93 19.37
CA ASP A 239 32.07 29.38 19.19
C ASP A 239 31.05 29.66 18.09
N GLY A 240 30.41 30.82 18.16
CA GLY A 240 29.50 31.29 17.13
C GLY A 240 30.26 31.72 15.88
N ASP A 241 29.79 31.23 14.74
CA ASP A 241 30.22 31.62 13.40
C ASP A 241 29.12 32.50 12.78
N GLY A 242 29.53 33.66 12.28
CA GLY A 242 28.65 34.63 11.66
C GLY A 242 29.28 35.24 10.44
N VAL A 243 28.49 35.88 9.60
CA VAL A 243 28.95 36.61 8.42
C VAL A 243 28.76 38.09 8.68
N SER A 244 29.81 38.88 8.47
CA SER A 244 29.78 40.33 8.69
C SER A 244 28.72 41.02 7.81
N ILE A 245 27.99 42.01 8.35
CA ILE A 245 27.03 42.78 7.56
C ILE A 245 27.70 43.57 6.42
N SER A 246 28.98 43.93 6.58
CA SER A 246 29.77 44.58 5.54
C SER A 246 29.87 43.73 4.28
N THR A 247 29.86 42.40 4.42
CA THR A 247 29.89 41.44 3.30
C THR A 247 28.62 41.58 2.45
N PHE A 248 27.45 41.61 3.09
CA PHE A 248 26.17 41.84 2.41
C PHE A 248 26.12 43.23 1.74
N LEU A 249 26.62 44.26 2.43
CA LEU A 249 26.56 45.65 1.97
C LEU A 249 27.36 45.92 0.68
N ARG A 250 28.30 45.04 0.31
CA ARG A 250 29.11 45.16 -0.93
C ARG A 250 28.30 44.93 -2.21
N ASP A 251 27.28 44.09 -2.17
CA ASP A 251 26.54 43.66 -3.37
C ASP A 251 25.03 43.50 -3.10
N VAL A 252 24.45 44.49 -2.42
CA VAL A 252 23.01 44.53 -2.08
C VAL A 252 22.15 44.66 -3.34
N PRO A 253 21.04 43.92 -3.50
CA PRO A 253 20.13 44.09 -4.63
C PRO A 253 19.57 45.51 -4.66
N ARG A 254 19.42 46.11 -5.85
CA ARG A 254 18.96 47.50 -6.02
C ARG A 254 17.62 47.81 -5.35
N GLU A 255 16.73 46.82 -5.28
CA GLU A 255 15.43 46.95 -4.63
C GLU A 255 15.53 46.95 -3.10
N VAL A 256 16.46 46.18 -2.54
CA VAL A 256 16.72 46.11 -1.09
C VAL A 256 17.50 47.34 -0.64
N SER A 257 18.50 47.78 -1.42
CA SER A 257 19.35 48.91 -1.06
C SER A 257 18.57 50.21 -0.84
N ARG A 258 17.41 50.37 -1.50
CA ARG A 258 16.51 51.52 -1.36
C ARG A 258 15.64 51.49 -0.11
N VAL A 259 15.53 50.34 0.55
CA VAL A 259 14.64 50.11 1.70
C VAL A 259 15.39 49.75 2.98
N LEU A 260 16.73 49.65 2.91
CA LEU A 260 17.58 49.45 4.08
C LEU A 260 17.47 50.66 5.01
N VAL A 261 17.22 50.40 6.29
CA VAL A 261 17.35 51.41 7.36
C VAL A 261 18.82 51.41 7.78
N ARG A 262 19.57 52.47 7.46
CA ARG A 262 21.00 52.60 7.84
C ARG A 262 21.16 53.53 9.03
N GLY A 263 22.07 53.19 9.93
CA GLY A 263 22.50 54.10 10.99
C GLY A 263 23.31 55.27 10.45
N THR A 264 23.01 56.47 10.94
CA THR A 264 23.75 57.68 10.58
C THR A 264 25.12 57.68 11.24
N SER A 265 26.21 57.53 10.47
CA SER A 265 27.57 57.77 10.96
C SER A 265 27.95 59.24 10.72
N VAL A 266 28.27 59.96 11.80
CA VAL A 266 28.76 61.34 11.77
C VAL A 266 30.29 61.30 11.75
N ALA A 267 30.89 61.63 10.61
CA ALA A 267 32.35 61.79 10.48
C ALA A 267 32.77 63.19 10.96
N SER A 268 33.58 63.24 12.02
CA SER A 268 34.16 64.45 12.60
C SER A 268 35.45 64.86 11.85
N SER A 269 35.39 65.96 11.11
CA SER A 269 36.57 66.70 10.62
C SER A 269 37.04 67.71 11.67
N SER A 270 38.34 67.79 11.98
CA SER A 270 38.89 69.01 12.59
C SER A 270 40.39 69.21 12.36
N ARG A 271 40.73 70.52 12.28
CA ARG A 271 42.04 71.19 12.41
C ARG A 271 42.74 71.47 11.06
N LYS A 272 43.13 72.71 10.74
CA LYS A 272 43.77 73.71 11.62
C LYS A 272 43.63 75.15 11.06
N ARG A 273 43.75 76.11 11.99
CA ARG A 273 43.51 77.56 11.90
C ARG A 273 44.79 78.38 11.63
N GLU A 274 44.56 79.65 11.23
CA GLU A 274 45.23 80.93 11.60
C GLU A 274 46.77 81.00 11.45
N ASN A 275 47.46 82.10 11.14
CA ASN A 275 47.24 83.55 10.91
C ASN A 275 48.67 84.08 10.57
N GLU A 276 48.89 84.85 9.51
CA GLU A 276 48.96 86.32 9.48
C GLU A 276 50.09 86.98 10.29
N GLU A 277 50.69 88.00 9.65
CA GLU A 277 51.40 89.14 10.25
C GLU A 277 52.94 89.13 10.31
N VAL A 278 53.60 89.25 9.13
CA VAL A 278 54.87 90.01 8.98
C VAL A 278 54.81 90.84 7.67
N GLU A 279 53.64 91.43 7.42
CA GLU A 279 53.32 92.13 6.18
C GLU A 279 53.42 93.65 6.34
N LEU A 280 54.64 94.17 6.53
CA LEU A 280 54.86 95.61 6.26
C LEU A 280 56.32 95.99 5.93
N ARG A 281 57.18 95.00 5.67
CA ARG A 281 58.52 95.24 5.05
C ARG A 281 58.77 94.44 3.77
N ARG A 282 57.83 93.56 3.35
CA ARG A 282 57.93 92.70 2.15
C ARG A 282 57.36 93.33 0.86
N GLN A 283 56.54 94.38 0.98
CA GLN A 283 55.78 94.94 -0.14
C GLN A 283 56.62 95.61 -1.25
N GLN A 284 57.91 95.89 -1.04
CA GLN A 284 58.78 96.41 -2.10
C GLN A 284 59.59 95.33 -2.85
N GLN A 285 59.76 94.13 -2.27
CA GLN A 285 60.39 92.97 -2.95
C GLN A 285 59.38 91.99 -3.54
N GLN A 286 58.11 92.03 -3.09
CA GLN A 286 57.04 91.17 -3.59
C GLN A 286 56.59 91.49 -5.02
N ILE A 287 56.70 92.74 -5.49
CA ILE A 287 56.16 93.13 -6.81
C ILE A 287 56.96 92.51 -7.96
N GLU A 288 58.30 92.46 -7.85
CA GLU A 288 59.15 91.84 -8.87
C GLU A 288 59.13 90.30 -8.80
N GLU A 289 59.01 89.73 -7.60
CA GLU A 289 58.85 88.28 -7.43
C GLU A 289 57.42 87.81 -7.84
N GLU A 290 56.39 88.64 -7.67
CA GLU A 290 55.01 88.39 -8.12
C GLU A 290 54.89 88.38 -9.63
N GLN A 291 55.61 89.26 -10.35
CA GLN A 291 55.56 89.25 -11.82
C GLN A 291 56.19 87.97 -12.39
N ARG A 292 57.34 87.56 -11.86
CA ARG A 292 57.98 86.30 -12.26
C ARG A 292 57.18 85.07 -11.81
N LYS A 293 56.58 85.10 -10.61
CA LYS A 293 55.66 84.05 -10.15
C LYS A 293 54.35 84.04 -10.92
N ARG A 294 53.85 85.18 -11.42
CA ARG A 294 52.67 85.24 -12.30
C ARG A 294 52.97 84.63 -13.66
N GLU A 295 54.10 84.93 -14.27
CA GLU A 295 54.49 84.32 -15.56
C GLU A 295 54.76 82.82 -15.41
N GLU A 296 55.49 82.40 -14.37
CA GLU A 296 55.67 80.97 -14.06
C GLU A 296 54.33 80.30 -13.69
N ALA A 297 53.42 80.97 -12.98
CA ALA A 297 52.09 80.45 -12.68
C ALA A 297 51.17 80.42 -13.89
N GLU A 298 51.31 81.33 -14.85
CA GLU A 298 50.50 81.37 -16.07
C GLU A 298 50.96 80.28 -17.05
N GLN A 299 52.26 80.05 -17.20
CA GLN A 299 52.80 78.90 -17.95
C GLN A 299 52.39 77.58 -17.28
N ARG A 300 52.49 77.49 -15.96
CA ARG A 300 52.07 76.31 -15.21
C ARG A 300 50.56 76.12 -15.23
N ALA A 301 49.77 77.21 -15.31
CA ALA A 301 48.32 77.15 -15.50
C ALA A 301 47.96 76.66 -16.90
N GLN A 302 48.67 77.09 -17.94
CA GLN A 302 48.48 76.59 -19.31
C GLN A 302 48.89 75.12 -19.46
N GLU A 303 49.98 74.71 -18.82
CA GLU A 303 50.43 73.31 -18.79
C GLU A 303 49.43 72.44 -18.02
N LEU A 304 48.95 72.90 -16.85
CA LEU A 304 47.87 72.25 -16.11
C LEU A 304 46.56 72.22 -16.89
N GLU A 305 46.23 73.25 -17.68
CA GLU A 305 45.03 73.28 -18.51
C GLU A 305 45.13 72.28 -19.67
N PHE A 306 46.30 72.17 -20.29
CA PHE A 306 46.56 71.16 -21.33
C PHE A 306 46.54 69.73 -20.76
N GLU A 307 47.17 69.51 -19.60
CA GLU A 307 47.10 68.23 -18.87
C GLU A 307 45.65 67.91 -18.50
N ARG A 308 44.89 68.88 -17.99
CA ARG A 308 43.47 68.70 -17.65
C ARG A 308 42.61 68.38 -18.87
N GLN A 309 42.87 68.99 -20.03
CA GLN A 309 42.16 68.65 -21.27
C GLN A 309 42.52 67.25 -21.77
N ARG A 310 43.78 66.84 -21.63
CA ARG A 310 44.24 65.49 -22.00
C ARG A 310 43.67 64.44 -21.05
N GLU A 311 43.60 64.73 -19.75
CA GLU A 311 42.93 63.91 -18.74
C GLU A 311 41.44 63.84 -18.99
N LEU A 312 40.77 64.95 -19.35
CA LEU A 312 39.35 64.97 -19.71
C LEU A 312 39.07 64.13 -20.95
N GLN A 313 39.88 64.22 -22.01
CA GLN A 313 39.76 63.36 -23.19
C GLN A 313 40.03 61.89 -22.87
N GLY A 314 41.04 61.61 -22.04
CA GLY A 314 41.33 60.26 -21.54
C GLY A 314 40.16 59.68 -20.75
N ALA A 315 39.61 60.48 -19.83
CA ALA A 315 38.44 60.15 -19.01
C ALA A 315 37.16 59.98 -19.84
N GLU A 316 36.98 60.78 -20.89
CA GLU A 316 35.83 60.65 -21.79
C GLU A 316 35.93 59.39 -22.66
N GLN A 317 37.13 59.03 -23.13
CA GLN A 317 37.35 57.78 -23.84
C GLN A 317 37.20 56.54 -22.94
N THR A 318 37.69 56.59 -21.69
CA THR A 318 37.46 55.50 -20.73
C THR A 318 35.98 55.40 -20.38
N ALA A 319 35.30 56.51 -20.10
CA ALA A 319 33.86 56.53 -19.85
C ALA A 319 33.05 55.99 -21.05
N LYS A 320 33.47 56.28 -22.29
CA LYS A 320 32.84 55.74 -23.49
C LYS A 320 33.04 54.22 -23.61
N ARG A 321 34.25 53.73 -23.38
CA ARG A 321 34.55 52.28 -23.39
C ARG A 321 33.82 51.55 -22.27
N GLU A 322 33.71 52.15 -21.09
CA GLU A 322 32.94 51.60 -19.98
C GLU A 322 31.45 51.55 -20.30
N ARG A 323 30.88 52.58 -20.92
CA ARG A 323 29.48 52.56 -21.39
C ARG A 323 29.24 51.49 -22.47
N GLU A 324 30.16 51.33 -23.43
CA GLU A 324 30.07 50.28 -24.45
C GLU A 324 30.20 48.89 -23.85
N ALA A 325 31.12 48.69 -22.89
CA ALA A 325 31.26 47.43 -22.16
C ALA A 325 30.05 47.13 -21.27
N GLU A 326 29.47 48.15 -20.62
CA GLU A 326 28.25 48.01 -19.84
C GLU A 326 27.07 47.64 -20.73
N LEU A 327 26.93 48.28 -21.91
CA LEU A 327 25.91 47.93 -22.89
C LEU A 327 26.06 46.48 -23.39
N GLN A 328 27.30 46.04 -23.65
CA GLN A 328 27.56 44.64 -24.02
C GLN A 328 27.22 43.66 -22.90
N ARG A 329 27.55 43.98 -21.65
CA ARG A 329 27.17 43.17 -20.48
C ARG A 329 25.66 43.10 -20.32
N GLN A 330 24.95 44.21 -20.51
CA GLN A 330 23.49 44.24 -20.48
C GLN A 330 22.89 43.40 -21.62
N GLN A 331 23.44 43.48 -22.84
CA GLN A 331 23.00 42.64 -23.96
C GLN A 331 23.22 41.15 -23.69
N GLN A 332 24.38 40.78 -23.13
CA GLN A 332 24.67 39.40 -22.75
C GLN A 332 23.72 38.90 -21.65
N GLN A 333 23.42 39.73 -20.65
CA GLN A 333 22.44 39.38 -19.62
C GLN A 333 21.04 39.19 -20.19
N ILE A 334 20.61 40.08 -21.10
CA ILE A 334 19.31 39.95 -21.78
C ILE A 334 19.25 38.67 -22.61
N GLU A 335 20.32 38.35 -23.33
CA GLU A 335 20.40 37.13 -24.16
C GLU A 335 20.44 35.86 -23.31
N GLU A 336 21.15 35.87 -22.18
CA GLU A 336 21.18 34.76 -21.23
C GLU A 336 19.81 34.56 -20.56
N GLU A 337 19.14 35.64 -20.14
CA GLU A 337 17.78 35.58 -19.61
C GLU A 337 16.80 35.06 -20.65
N ARG A 338 16.93 35.51 -21.91
CA ARG A 338 16.11 35.01 -23.01
C ARG A 338 16.33 33.52 -23.23
N ARG A 339 17.58 33.04 -23.22
CA ARG A 339 17.88 31.60 -23.35
C ARG A 339 17.29 30.79 -22.19
N LYS A 340 17.42 31.28 -20.96
CA LYS A 340 16.81 30.64 -19.77
C LYS A 340 15.29 30.59 -19.86
N ARG A 341 14.65 31.64 -20.40
CA ARG A 341 13.20 31.66 -20.64
C ARG A 341 12.79 30.66 -21.74
N GLU A 342 13.54 30.60 -22.84
CA GLU A 342 13.29 29.63 -23.91
C GLU A 342 13.46 28.18 -23.42
N GLU A 343 14.51 27.90 -22.64
CA GLU A 343 14.72 26.58 -22.00
C GLU A 343 13.61 26.24 -20.99
N ALA A 344 13.19 27.21 -20.17
CA ALA A 344 12.08 27.02 -19.22
C ALA A 344 10.75 26.78 -19.94
N GLU A 345 10.50 27.48 -21.05
CA GLU A 345 9.30 27.30 -21.87
C GLU A 345 9.29 25.92 -22.54
N GLN A 346 10.42 25.46 -23.10
CA GLN A 346 10.55 24.11 -23.65
C GLN A 346 10.29 23.04 -22.59
N LYS A 347 10.86 23.21 -21.39
CA LYS A 347 10.64 22.29 -20.27
C LYS A 347 9.18 22.30 -19.80
N ALA A 348 8.54 23.46 -19.79
CA ALA A 348 7.11 23.57 -19.47
C ALA A 348 6.24 22.86 -20.51
N GLN A 349 6.54 23.03 -21.81
CA GLN A 349 5.85 22.33 -22.90
C GLN A 349 6.06 20.81 -22.84
N GLU A 350 7.25 20.35 -22.48
CA GLU A 350 7.53 18.92 -22.28
C GLU A 350 6.73 18.33 -21.12
N LEU A 351 6.70 19.02 -19.98
CA LEU A 351 5.90 18.63 -18.82
C LEU A 351 4.40 18.63 -19.13
N GLU A 352 3.92 19.58 -19.94
CA GLU A 352 2.52 19.62 -20.38
C GLU A 352 2.17 18.43 -21.28
N ARG A 353 3.05 18.09 -22.25
CA ARG A 353 2.89 16.89 -23.10
C ARG A 353 2.91 15.61 -22.27
N GLU A 354 3.79 15.51 -21.28
CA GLU A 354 3.85 14.35 -20.39
C GLU A 354 2.58 14.26 -19.53
N ALA A 355 2.08 15.38 -19.01
CA ALA A 355 0.83 15.44 -18.26
C ALA A 355 -0.37 15.05 -19.13
N GLU A 356 -0.41 15.48 -20.38
CA GLU A 356 -1.45 15.09 -21.34
C GLU A 356 -1.39 13.59 -21.65
N LEU A 357 -0.20 13.04 -21.90
CA LEU A 357 -0.02 11.60 -22.11
C LEU A 357 -0.48 10.79 -20.90
N ARG A 358 -0.14 11.24 -19.68
CA ARG A 358 -0.62 10.61 -18.43
C ARG A 358 -2.14 10.67 -18.32
N ARG A 359 -2.78 11.79 -18.69
CA ARG A 359 -4.25 11.90 -18.72
C ARG A 359 -4.87 10.95 -19.74
N GLN A 360 -4.29 10.82 -20.94
CA GLN A 360 -4.75 9.87 -21.95
C GLN A 360 -4.61 8.43 -21.47
N GLN A 361 -3.49 8.07 -20.83
CA GLN A 361 -3.28 6.75 -20.23
C GLN A 361 -4.29 6.47 -19.12
N GLN A 362 -4.59 7.45 -18.26
CA GLN A 362 -5.62 7.31 -17.23
C GLN A 362 -7.00 7.11 -17.83
N GLN A 363 -7.37 7.87 -18.87
CA GLN A 363 -8.64 7.70 -19.56
C GLN A 363 -8.76 6.32 -20.22
N GLN A 364 -7.69 5.82 -20.84
CA GLN A 364 -7.67 4.47 -21.40
C GLN A 364 -7.82 3.40 -20.31
N LEU A 365 -7.13 3.55 -19.18
CA LEU A 365 -7.24 2.65 -18.04
C LEU A 365 -8.66 2.66 -17.45
N GLU A 366 -9.29 3.83 -17.34
CA GLU A 366 -10.68 3.95 -16.86
C GLU A 366 -11.67 3.34 -17.85
N GLU A 367 -11.49 3.53 -19.16
CA GLU A 367 -12.33 2.90 -20.17
C GLU A 367 -12.18 1.37 -20.17
N GLU A 368 -10.95 0.86 -20.03
CA GLU A 368 -10.71 -0.57 -19.84
C GLU A 368 -11.36 -1.10 -18.56
N ARG A 369 -11.27 -0.34 -17.45
CA ARG A 369 -11.91 -0.71 -16.18
C ARG A 369 -13.42 -0.80 -16.35
N ARG A 370 -14.04 0.19 -17.01
CA ARG A 370 -15.48 0.19 -17.30
C ARG A 370 -15.87 -1.00 -18.18
N LYS A 371 -15.09 -1.30 -19.23
CA LYS A 371 -15.33 -2.48 -20.10
C LYS A 371 -15.23 -3.79 -19.31
N ARG A 372 -14.28 -3.90 -18.38
CA ARG A 372 -14.13 -5.08 -17.51
C ARG A 372 -15.31 -5.20 -16.54
N GLU A 373 -15.74 -4.10 -15.92
CA GLU A 373 -16.91 -4.08 -15.03
C GLU A 373 -18.19 -4.46 -15.78
N GLU A 374 -18.42 -3.92 -16.99
CA GLU A 374 -19.56 -4.29 -17.84
C GLU A 374 -19.49 -5.78 -18.26
N ALA A 375 -18.30 -6.29 -18.61
CA ALA A 375 -18.12 -7.70 -18.96
C ALA A 375 -18.35 -8.62 -17.76
N GLU A 376 -17.92 -8.22 -16.56
CA GLU A 376 -18.15 -8.95 -15.32
C GLU A 376 -19.63 -9.00 -14.97
N GLN A 377 -20.35 -7.88 -15.09
CA GLN A 377 -21.80 -7.84 -14.88
C GLN A 377 -22.54 -8.77 -15.86
N LYS A 378 -22.19 -8.73 -17.14
CA LYS A 378 -22.77 -9.64 -18.15
C LYS A 378 -22.45 -11.11 -17.85
N ALA A 379 -21.24 -11.40 -17.38
CA ALA A 379 -20.85 -12.76 -16.99
C ALA A 379 -21.65 -13.24 -15.76
N GLN A 380 -21.86 -12.37 -14.77
CA GLN A 380 -22.67 -12.66 -13.58
C GLN A 380 -24.14 -12.89 -13.96
N GLU A 381 -24.70 -12.08 -14.87
CA GLU A 381 -26.06 -12.25 -15.37
C GLU A 381 -26.23 -13.58 -16.12
N LEU A 382 -25.29 -13.92 -17.00
CA LEU A 382 -25.27 -15.20 -17.72
C LEU A 382 -25.12 -16.38 -16.77
N GLU A 383 -24.28 -16.27 -15.73
CA GLU A 383 -24.14 -17.30 -14.71
C GLU A 383 -25.45 -17.48 -13.92
N ALA A 384 -26.11 -16.37 -13.53
CA ALA A 384 -27.39 -16.42 -12.86
C ALA A 384 -28.49 -17.06 -13.72
N GLU A 385 -28.54 -16.76 -15.02
CA GLU A 385 -29.45 -17.39 -15.96
C GLU A 385 -29.17 -18.89 -16.10
N ARG A 386 -27.90 -19.27 -16.24
CA ARG A 386 -27.48 -20.68 -16.29
C ARG A 386 -27.87 -21.44 -15.03
N GLN A 387 -27.71 -20.83 -13.85
CA GLN A 387 -28.14 -21.41 -12.58
C GLN A 387 -29.66 -21.60 -12.53
N LYS A 388 -30.44 -20.61 -12.98
CA LYS A 388 -31.90 -20.75 -13.09
C LYS A 388 -32.30 -21.88 -14.04
N GLN A 389 -31.62 -22.03 -15.18
CA GLN A 389 -31.88 -23.13 -16.11
C GLN A 389 -31.50 -24.49 -15.50
N LEU A 390 -30.38 -24.56 -14.80
CA LEU A 390 -29.94 -25.78 -14.12
C LEU A 390 -30.95 -26.18 -13.04
N GLN A 391 -31.40 -25.24 -12.21
CA GLN A 391 -32.43 -25.51 -11.20
C GLN A 391 -33.74 -25.99 -11.81
N LYS A 392 -34.18 -25.39 -12.93
CA LYS A 392 -35.36 -25.87 -13.66
C LYS A 392 -35.17 -27.28 -14.20
N ALA A 393 -34.00 -27.59 -14.76
CA ALA A 393 -33.67 -28.92 -15.27
C ALA A 393 -33.60 -29.95 -14.13
N GLU A 394 -32.99 -29.61 -13.00
CA GLU A 394 -32.94 -30.46 -11.80
C GLU A 394 -34.33 -30.73 -11.23
N GLN A 395 -35.19 -29.71 -11.14
CA GLN A 395 -36.58 -29.88 -10.71
C GLN A 395 -37.36 -30.77 -11.66
N LYS A 396 -37.17 -30.61 -12.98
CA LYS A 396 -37.81 -31.46 -13.99
C LYS A 396 -37.34 -32.91 -13.87
N ALA A 397 -36.02 -33.12 -13.81
CA ALA A 397 -35.43 -34.46 -13.65
C ALA A 397 -35.88 -35.13 -12.35
N LYS A 398 -35.99 -34.37 -11.26
CA LYS A 398 -36.51 -34.88 -9.98
C LYS A 398 -37.96 -35.34 -10.11
N ARG A 399 -38.83 -34.56 -10.75
CA ARG A 399 -40.23 -34.94 -11.00
C ARG A 399 -40.34 -36.18 -11.89
N GLU A 400 -39.55 -36.25 -12.95
CA GLU A 400 -39.52 -37.43 -13.83
C GLU A 400 -39.06 -38.69 -13.08
N TRP A 401 -38.03 -38.55 -12.24
CA TRP A 401 -37.56 -39.63 -11.39
C TRP A 401 -38.59 -40.06 -10.34
N GLU A 402 -39.30 -39.12 -9.71
CA GLU A 402 -40.39 -39.42 -8.76
C GLU A 402 -41.53 -40.19 -9.43
N VAL A 403 -41.92 -39.80 -10.65
CA VAL A 403 -42.94 -40.51 -11.44
C VAL A 403 -42.47 -41.93 -11.79
N GLU A 404 -41.22 -42.09 -12.22
CA GLU A 404 -40.66 -43.40 -12.56
C GLU A 404 -40.54 -44.30 -11.32
N LEU A 405 -40.14 -43.74 -10.18
CA LEU A 405 -40.10 -44.45 -8.91
C LEU A 405 -41.50 -44.94 -8.51
N GLN A 406 -42.53 -44.10 -8.66
CA GLN A 406 -43.92 -44.50 -8.40
C GLN A 406 -44.38 -45.62 -9.33
N ARG A 407 -44.03 -45.56 -10.63
CA ARG A 407 -44.34 -46.62 -11.58
C ARG A 407 -43.69 -47.95 -11.18
N GLN A 408 -42.41 -47.93 -10.80
CA GLN A 408 -41.72 -49.12 -10.33
C GLN A 408 -42.34 -49.69 -9.06
N GLN A 409 -42.71 -48.83 -8.10
CA GLN A 409 -43.41 -49.27 -6.89
C GLN A 409 -44.76 -49.92 -7.20
N GLN A 410 -45.54 -49.35 -8.12
CA GLN A 410 -46.81 -49.93 -8.57
C GLN A 410 -46.61 -51.29 -9.25
N GLN A 411 -45.59 -51.43 -10.10
CA GLN A 411 -45.25 -52.71 -10.74
C GLN A 411 -44.88 -53.77 -9.70
N ILE A 412 -44.03 -53.42 -8.72
CA ILE A 412 -43.65 -54.32 -7.64
C ILE A 412 -44.87 -54.74 -6.82
N GLU A 413 -45.77 -53.81 -6.51
CA GLU A 413 -46.99 -54.10 -5.76
C GLU A 413 -47.98 -54.97 -6.55
N GLU A 414 -48.12 -54.73 -7.85
CA GLU A 414 -48.94 -55.57 -8.73
C GLU A 414 -48.37 -56.99 -8.85
N GLU A 415 -47.05 -57.12 -8.99
CA GLU A 415 -46.39 -58.43 -8.96
C GLU A 415 -46.56 -59.12 -7.61
N ARG A 416 -46.45 -58.38 -6.49
CA ARG A 416 -46.70 -58.92 -5.15
C ARG A 416 -48.12 -59.44 -5.03
N ARG A 417 -49.12 -58.67 -5.48
CA ARG A 417 -50.53 -59.09 -5.47
C ARG A 417 -50.75 -60.34 -6.32
N LYS A 418 -50.18 -60.40 -7.52
CA LYS A 418 -50.24 -61.60 -8.38
C LYS A 418 -49.62 -62.83 -7.71
N ARG A 419 -48.51 -62.66 -7.00
CA ARG A 419 -47.87 -63.74 -6.22
C ARG A 419 -48.74 -64.19 -5.06
N GLU A 420 -49.31 -63.25 -4.30
CA GLU A 420 -50.24 -63.53 -3.19
C GLU A 420 -51.49 -64.27 -3.69
N GLU A 421 -52.11 -63.83 -4.80
CA GLU A 421 -53.24 -64.52 -5.43
C GLU A 421 -52.87 -65.93 -5.92
N ALA A 422 -51.68 -66.11 -6.50
CA ALA A 422 -51.19 -67.41 -6.93
C ALA A 422 -50.90 -68.34 -5.75
N GLU A 423 -50.36 -67.81 -4.65
CA GLU A 423 -50.13 -68.56 -3.42
C GLU A 423 -51.43 -69.00 -2.78
N GLN A 424 -52.44 -68.12 -2.70
CA GLN A 424 -53.78 -68.47 -2.21
C GLN A 424 -54.41 -69.59 -3.05
N LYS A 425 -54.36 -69.49 -4.38
CA LYS A 425 -54.85 -70.56 -5.27
C LYS A 425 -54.10 -71.87 -5.07
N ALA A 426 -52.78 -71.81 -4.86
CA ALA A 426 -51.98 -73.00 -4.57
C ALA A 426 -52.37 -73.64 -3.23
N GLN A 427 -52.61 -72.82 -2.19
CA GLN A 427 -53.08 -73.29 -0.89
C GLN A 427 -54.49 -73.90 -0.96
N GLU A 428 -55.41 -73.30 -1.73
CA GLU A 428 -56.74 -73.87 -1.96
C GLU A 428 -56.68 -75.22 -2.67
N LEU A 429 -55.87 -75.31 -3.74
CA LEU A 429 -55.66 -76.57 -4.48
C LEU A 429 -55.03 -77.64 -3.60
N GLU A 430 -54.06 -77.26 -2.74
CA GLU A 430 -53.45 -78.17 -1.79
C GLU A 430 -54.47 -78.64 -0.74
N ALA A 431 -55.30 -77.75 -0.21
CA ALA A 431 -56.37 -78.09 0.72
C ALA A 431 -57.41 -79.04 0.08
N GLU A 432 -57.78 -78.81 -1.19
CA GLU A 432 -58.67 -79.70 -1.93
C GLU A 432 -58.04 -81.08 -2.12
N ARG A 433 -56.77 -81.13 -2.52
CA ARG A 433 -56.02 -82.39 -2.65
C ARG A 433 -55.97 -83.16 -1.32
N GLN A 434 -55.78 -82.46 -0.20
CA GLN A 434 -55.80 -83.07 1.13
C GLN A 434 -57.20 -83.63 1.47
N ARG A 435 -58.28 -82.91 1.15
CA ARG A 435 -59.65 -83.42 1.33
C ARG A 435 -59.91 -84.67 0.49
N GLN A 436 -59.54 -84.66 -0.78
CA GLN A 436 -59.67 -85.82 -1.66
C GLN A 436 -58.86 -87.02 -1.14
N LEU A 437 -57.66 -86.78 -0.62
CA LEU A 437 -56.84 -87.83 0.00
C LEU A 437 -57.54 -88.41 1.24
N GLN A 438 -58.09 -87.56 2.11
CA GLN A 438 -58.85 -87.99 3.29
C GLN A 438 -60.10 -88.78 2.92
N GLU A 439 -60.85 -88.36 1.91
CA GLU A 439 -62.02 -89.09 1.41
C GLU A 439 -61.62 -90.44 0.81
N ALA A 440 -60.55 -90.48 0.01
CA ALA A 440 -60.01 -91.71 -0.53
C ALA A 440 -59.54 -92.67 0.58
N GLU A 441 -58.88 -92.16 1.63
CA GLU A 441 -58.50 -92.94 2.80
C GLU A 441 -59.72 -93.47 3.56
N GLN A 442 -60.76 -92.65 3.76
CA GLN A 442 -62.00 -93.09 4.40
C GLN A 442 -62.70 -94.17 3.57
N LYS A 443 -62.76 -94.01 2.25
CA LYS A 443 -63.32 -95.00 1.32
C LYS A 443 -62.51 -96.29 1.38
N ALA A 444 -61.18 -96.23 1.32
CA ALA A 444 -60.31 -97.39 1.45
C ALA A 444 -60.46 -98.07 2.82
N LYS A 445 -60.66 -97.32 3.91
CA LYS A 445 -60.97 -97.88 5.24
C LYS A 445 -62.30 -98.63 5.23
N ARG A 446 -63.36 -98.04 4.65
CA ARG A 446 -64.67 -98.69 4.50
C ARG A 446 -64.59 -99.95 3.65
N GLU A 447 -63.87 -99.92 2.53
CA GLU A 447 -63.64 -101.09 1.67
C GLU A 447 -62.85 -102.18 2.40
N ARG A 448 -61.80 -101.83 3.15
CA ARG A 448 -61.07 -102.77 4.00
C ARG A 448 -61.94 -103.37 5.10
N GLU A 449 -62.89 -102.61 5.64
CA GLU A 449 -63.84 -103.09 6.63
C GLU A 449 -64.88 -104.04 6.03
N VAL A 450 -65.42 -103.71 4.86
CA VAL A 450 -66.30 -104.60 4.08
C VAL A 450 -65.58 -105.88 3.70
N GLU A 451 -64.34 -105.79 3.21
CA GLU A 451 -63.53 -106.98 2.89
C GLU A 451 -63.23 -107.78 4.15
N ARG A 452 -62.94 -107.14 5.29
CA ARG A 452 -62.79 -107.83 6.58
C ARG A 452 -64.06 -108.57 6.98
N GLN A 453 -65.24 -107.96 6.85
CA GLN A 453 -66.52 -108.61 7.12
C GLN A 453 -66.78 -109.78 6.16
N ARG A 454 -66.40 -109.63 4.88
CA ARG A 454 -66.49 -110.68 3.88
C ARG A 454 -65.58 -111.85 4.24
N GLN A 455 -64.33 -111.59 4.60
CA GLN A 455 -63.37 -112.61 5.06
C GLN A 455 -63.88 -113.30 6.33
N GLN A 456 -64.44 -112.57 7.29
CA GLN A 456 -65.07 -113.15 8.48
C GLN A 456 -66.25 -114.07 8.14
N LYS A 457 -67.13 -113.68 7.21
CA LYS A 457 -68.21 -114.55 6.74
C LYS A 457 -67.68 -115.79 6.02
N LEU A 458 -66.67 -115.61 5.18
CA LEU A 458 -66.04 -116.71 4.43
C LEU A 458 -65.32 -117.67 5.39
N GLU A 459 -64.72 -117.15 6.45
CA GLU A 459 -64.09 -117.93 7.52
C GLU A 459 -65.13 -118.59 8.42
N GLU A 460 -66.28 -117.96 8.69
CA GLU A 460 -67.41 -118.60 9.39
C GLU A 460 -68.02 -119.72 8.54
N GLU A 461 -68.18 -119.52 7.23
CA GLU A 461 -68.58 -120.57 6.29
C GLU A 461 -67.54 -121.67 6.18
N ARG A 462 -66.24 -121.32 6.13
CA ARG A 462 -65.15 -122.29 6.16
C ARG A 462 -65.16 -123.06 7.47
N ARG A 463 -65.39 -122.40 8.61
CA ARG A 463 -65.53 -123.06 9.92
C ARG A 463 -66.75 -123.97 9.96
N LYS A 464 -67.89 -123.57 9.39
CA LYS A 464 -69.08 -124.44 9.26
C LYS A 464 -68.80 -125.62 8.33
N ARG A 465 -68.07 -125.42 7.23
CA ARG A 465 -67.62 -126.50 6.35
C ARG A 465 -66.60 -127.40 7.03
N GLU A 466 -65.65 -126.86 7.77
CA GLU A 466 -64.66 -127.59 8.56
C GLU A 466 -65.34 -128.30 9.74
N GLU A 467 -66.38 -127.76 10.36
CA GLU A 467 -67.20 -128.43 11.38
C GLU A 467 -68.05 -129.54 10.75
N ALA A 468 -68.59 -129.32 9.54
CA ALA A 468 -69.32 -130.34 8.79
C ALA A 468 -68.37 -131.43 8.26
N GLU A 469 -67.17 -131.05 7.83
CA GLU A 469 -66.11 -131.93 7.39
C GLU A 469 -65.47 -132.62 8.57
N GLN A 470 -65.32 -131.99 9.75
CA GLN A 470 -64.92 -132.63 11.00
C GLN A 470 -66.01 -133.58 11.46
N LYS A 471 -67.29 -133.26 11.34
CA LYS A 471 -68.37 -134.23 11.57
C LYS A 471 -68.32 -135.38 10.56
N ALA A 472 -68.05 -135.10 9.29
CA ALA A 472 -67.88 -136.12 8.26
C ALA A 472 -66.61 -136.95 8.48
N GLN A 473 -65.52 -136.34 8.93
CA GLN A 473 -64.25 -136.92 9.32
C GLN A 473 -64.30 -137.51 10.72
N GLU A 474 -65.29 -137.24 11.55
CA GLU A 474 -65.55 -137.89 12.83
C GLU A 474 -66.39 -139.14 12.55
N LEU A 475 -67.33 -139.08 11.61
CA LEU A 475 -67.94 -140.25 10.96
C LEU A 475 -66.91 -141.11 10.21
N GLU A 476 -65.95 -140.48 9.52
CA GLU A 476 -64.89 -141.15 8.77
C GLU A 476 -63.72 -141.54 9.67
N ALA A 477 -63.43 -140.83 10.77
CA ALA A 477 -62.50 -141.23 11.82
C ALA A 477 -63.16 -142.14 12.84
N GLU A 478 -64.47 -142.34 12.86
CA GLU A 478 -65.11 -143.51 13.46
C GLU A 478 -64.90 -144.73 12.54
N ARG A 479 -64.83 -144.52 11.21
CA ARG A 479 -64.39 -145.51 10.22
C ARG A 479 -62.86 -145.72 10.16
N GLU A 480 -62.08 -144.72 10.51
CA GLU A 480 -60.61 -144.66 10.39
C GLU A 480 -59.90 -144.60 11.75
N THR A 481 -60.58 -144.53 12.91
CA THR A 481 -60.06 -144.99 14.23
C THR A 481 -60.05 -146.51 14.30
N ARG A 482 -60.72 -147.15 13.34
CA ARG A 482 -60.45 -148.53 12.93
C ARG A 482 -59.15 -148.68 12.12
N LYS A 483 -58.48 -147.58 11.75
CA LYS A 483 -57.26 -147.54 10.90
C LYS A 483 -56.22 -146.51 11.35
N ARG A 484 -56.38 -145.89 12.52
CA ARG A 484 -55.38 -145.07 13.18
C ARG A 484 -54.42 -146.02 13.86
N GLU A 485 -53.32 -146.31 13.19
CA GLU A 485 -52.05 -146.58 13.86
C GLU A 485 -50.92 -146.51 12.83
N ASN A 486 -50.58 -145.29 12.36
CA ASN A 486 -49.19 -144.83 12.30
C ASN A 486 -49.01 -143.43 11.65
N ARG A 487 -48.70 -142.48 12.54
CA ARG A 487 -47.59 -141.50 12.46
C ARG A 487 -47.74 -140.24 11.58
N THR A 488 -48.30 -139.24 12.25
CA THR A 488 -47.84 -137.83 12.35
C THR A 488 -46.31 -137.61 12.30
N ALA A 489 -45.88 -136.66 11.45
CA ALA A 489 -45.32 -135.32 11.78
C ALA A 489 -43.80 -135.32 12.12
N ARG A 490 -43.00 -134.28 11.86
CA ARG A 490 -43.22 -132.82 11.81
C ARG A 490 -41.90 -132.17 11.35
N ASN A 491 -41.94 -131.01 10.69
CA ASN A 491 -40.80 -130.08 10.68
C ASN A 491 -41.30 -128.62 10.61
N SER A 492 -40.78 -127.76 11.48
CA SER A 492 -40.88 -126.29 11.53
C SER A 492 -39.72 -125.79 12.41
N GLY A 493 -39.05 -124.66 12.26
CA GLY A 493 -39.22 -123.45 11.46
C GLY A 493 -38.24 -122.36 11.97
N ASN A 494 -38.50 -121.10 11.61
CA ASN A 494 -37.99 -119.82 12.19
C ASN A 494 -36.51 -119.40 11.93
N SER A 495 -36.09 -118.12 11.86
CA SER A 495 -36.73 -116.78 12.02
C SER A 495 -35.73 -115.60 11.76
N ASN A 496 -36.24 -114.42 11.36
CA ASN A 496 -35.99 -113.03 11.83
C ASN A 496 -34.63 -112.24 11.82
N THR A 497 -34.70 -111.03 11.23
CA THR A 497 -34.45 -109.63 11.76
C THR A 497 -33.12 -108.81 11.68
N ARG A 498 -33.31 -107.49 11.37
CA ARG A 498 -32.68 -106.20 11.86
C ARG A 498 -31.25 -105.80 11.33
N LYS A 499 -30.74 -104.54 11.24
CA LYS A 499 -31.08 -103.10 11.54
C LYS A 499 -29.97 -102.13 10.98
N ASN A 500 -30.25 -100.80 10.90
CA ASN A 500 -29.36 -99.59 11.07
C ASN A 500 -28.21 -99.26 10.04
N ARG A 501 -27.58 -98.06 9.93
CA ARG A 501 -27.81 -96.59 10.16
C ARG A 501 -26.46 -95.83 9.85
N THR A 502 -26.50 -94.52 9.47
CA THR A 502 -25.46 -93.43 9.61
C THR A 502 -24.12 -93.51 8.80
N THR A 503 -23.36 -92.46 8.40
CA THR A 503 -23.28 -90.97 8.61
C THR A 503 -22.32 -90.28 7.60
N ARG A 504 -22.67 -89.02 7.23
CA ARG A 504 -21.91 -87.74 7.05
C ARG A 504 -20.40 -87.67 6.68
N ASN A 505 -20.09 -86.68 5.81
CA ASN A 505 -18.93 -85.78 5.95
C ASN A 505 -19.25 -84.35 5.45
N SER A 506 -18.49 -83.36 5.94
CA SER A 506 -18.69 -81.89 5.88
C SER A 506 -17.58 -81.18 5.06
N GLY A 507 -17.79 -79.90 4.70
CA GLY A 507 -16.77 -79.01 4.13
C GLY A 507 -17.15 -77.51 4.19
N ASN A 508 -16.31 -76.71 4.86
CA ASN A 508 -16.26 -75.23 4.92
C ASN A 508 -15.60 -74.65 3.62
N ALA A 509 -15.37 -73.36 3.34
CA ALA A 509 -15.28 -72.09 4.09
C ALA A 509 -15.26 -70.89 3.08
N ALA A 510 -15.51 -69.64 3.52
CA ALA A 510 -15.01 -68.42 2.85
C ALA A 510 -15.00 -67.17 3.77
N THR A 511 -13.84 -66.49 3.85
CA THR A 511 -13.67 -65.08 4.30
C THR A 511 -12.35 -64.49 3.76
N SER A 512 -12.35 -63.25 3.25
CA SER A 512 -11.27 -62.23 3.39
C SER A 512 -11.67 -60.89 2.73
N GLN A 513 -11.55 -59.76 3.43
CA GLN A 513 -12.12 -58.46 3.05
C GLN A 513 -11.10 -57.31 2.77
N SER A 514 -9.83 -57.59 2.49
CA SER A 514 -8.82 -56.51 2.29
C SER A 514 -8.46 -56.16 0.83
N GLN A 515 -9.12 -56.73 -0.18
CA GLN A 515 -8.71 -56.58 -1.60
C GLN A 515 -9.53 -55.58 -2.45
N ASN A 516 -10.50 -54.86 -1.88
CA ASN A 516 -11.47 -54.10 -2.70
C ASN A 516 -11.06 -52.66 -3.08
N VAL A 517 -10.34 -51.90 -2.24
CA VAL A 517 -10.08 -50.46 -2.50
C VAL A 517 -9.09 -50.24 -3.66
N GLU A 518 -8.03 -51.04 -3.74
CA GLU A 518 -7.01 -50.96 -4.80
C GLU A 518 -7.57 -51.41 -6.17
N ALA A 519 -8.51 -52.35 -6.18
CA ALA A 519 -9.24 -52.75 -7.38
C ALA A 519 -10.11 -51.61 -7.94
N TYR A 520 -10.77 -50.82 -7.08
CA TYR A 520 -11.55 -49.64 -7.50
C TYR A 520 -10.64 -48.49 -7.98
N TYR A 521 -9.48 -48.30 -7.34
CA TYR A 521 -8.45 -47.35 -7.77
C TYR A 521 -7.92 -47.64 -9.18
N ASN A 522 -7.56 -48.90 -9.45
CA ASN A 522 -6.99 -49.30 -10.74
C ASN A 522 -8.01 -49.19 -11.88
N ARG A 523 -9.28 -49.50 -11.59
CA ARG A 523 -10.40 -49.31 -12.54
C ARG A 523 -10.68 -47.83 -12.83
N ALA A 524 -10.66 -46.96 -11.81
CA ALA A 524 -10.86 -45.52 -12.00
C ALA A 524 -9.75 -44.91 -12.90
N THR A 525 -8.50 -45.34 -12.70
CA THR A 525 -7.36 -44.91 -13.53
C THR A 525 -7.48 -45.41 -14.98
N ALA A 526 -7.96 -46.64 -15.18
CA ALA A 526 -8.21 -47.18 -16.51
C ALA A 526 -9.30 -46.40 -17.26
N TYR A 527 -10.40 -46.03 -16.59
CA TYR A 527 -11.45 -45.20 -17.18
C TYR A 527 -10.99 -43.78 -17.47
N LEU A 528 -10.14 -43.18 -16.63
CA LEU A 528 -9.53 -41.87 -16.89
C LEU A 528 -8.64 -41.90 -18.14
N ARG A 529 -7.84 -42.95 -18.34
CA ARG A 529 -7.03 -43.13 -19.57
C ARG A 529 -7.87 -43.31 -20.83
N GLN A 530 -9.10 -43.80 -20.69
CA GLN A 530 -10.07 -43.94 -21.77
C GLN A 530 -10.92 -42.67 -21.99
N GLY A 531 -10.70 -41.61 -21.20
CA GLY A 531 -11.51 -40.38 -21.25
C GLY A 531 -12.94 -40.54 -20.71
N ASN A 532 -13.25 -41.66 -20.06
CA ASN A 532 -14.59 -41.93 -19.49
C ASN A 532 -14.66 -41.44 -18.04
N TYR A 533 -14.76 -40.13 -17.89
CA TYR A 533 -14.69 -39.46 -16.59
C TYR A 533 -15.88 -39.81 -15.67
N GLU A 534 -17.08 -40.04 -16.22
CA GLU A 534 -18.27 -40.40 -15.45
C GLU A 534 -18.12 -41.76 -14.77
N LYS A 535 -17.61 -42.78 -15.50
CA LYS A 535 -17.33 -44.09 -14.90
C LYS A 535 -16.18 -44.01 -13.89
N ALA A 536 -15.16 -43.19 -14.15
CA ALA A 536 -14.06 -42.99 -13.20
C ALA A 536 -14.56 -42.38 -11.87
N ILE A 537 -15.49 -41.42 -11.91
CA ILE A 537 -16.12 -40.82 -10.71
C ILE A 537 -16.94 -41.86 -9.93
N VAL A 538 -17.70 -42.73 -10.62
CA VAL A 538 -18.49 -43.78 -9.96
C VAL A 538 -17.59 -44.73 -9.16
N GLU A 539 -16.46 -45.14 -9.73
CA GLU A 539 -15.51 -46.02 -9.06
C GLU A 539 -14.77 -45.30 -7.91
N ALA A 540 -14.41 -44.02 -8.08
CA ALA A 540 -13.85 -43.21 -6.99
C ALA A 540 -14.84 -43.03 -5.82
N ASN A 541 -16.13 -42.84 -6.12
CA ASN A 541 -17.18 -42.76 -5.10
C ASN A 541 -17.36 -44.08 -4.33
N LYS A 542 -17.22 -45.23 -5.00
CA LYS A 542 -17.21 -46.54 -4.33
C LYS A 542 -15.99 -46.66 -3.41
N ALA A 543 -14.81 -46.25 -3.86
CA ALA A 543 -13.59 -46.27 -3.04
C ALA A 543 -13.72 -45.37 -1.79
N ILE A 544 -14.30 -44.17 -1.94
CA ILE A 544 -14.60 -43.27 -0.81
C ILE A 544 -15.60 -43.88 0.18
N ARG A 545 -16.66 -44.54 -0.31
CA ARG A 545 -17.63 -45.22 0.57
C ARG A 545 -17.01 -46.37 1.37
N LEU A 546 -16.07 -47.09 0.76
CA LEU A 546 -15.39 -48.21 1.40
C LEU A 546 -14.38 -47.75 2.45
N ASN A 547 -13.66 -46.66 2.20
CA ASN A 547 -12.76 -46.07 3.18
C ASN A 547 -12.78 -44.54 3.13
N PRO A 548 -13.69 -43.89 3.87
CA PRO A 548 -13.85 -42.43 3.83
C PRO A 548 -12.70 -41.67 4.50
N LYS A 549 -11.81 -42.36 5.23
CA LYS A 549 -10.65 -41.77 5.93
C LYS A 549 -9.35 -41.87 5.11
N SER A 550 -9.35 -42.60 4.00
CA SER A 550 -8.20 -42.66 3.08
C SER A 550 -8.17 -41.40 2.22
N ALA A 551 -6.99 -40.79 2.09
CA ALA A 551 -6.81 -39.56 1.31
C ALA A 551 -6.79 -39.84 -0.20
N GLU A 552 -6.34 -41.03 -0.58
CA GLU A 552 -6.06 -41.44 -1.96
C GLU A 552 -7.31 -41.33 -2.85
N PRO A 553 -8.49 -41.90 -2.51
CA PRO A 553 -9.70 -41.78 -3.32
C PRO A 553 -10.15 -40.33 -3.60
N TYR A 554 -9.91 -39.41 -2.66
CA TYR A 554 -10.21 -37.99 -2.85
C TYR A 554 -9.21 -37.32 -3.80
N VAL A 555 -7.92 -37.71 -3.77
CA VAL A 555 -6.94 -37.25 -4.78
C VAL A 555 -7.35 -37.72 -6.17
N PHE A 556 -7.79 -38.97 -6.34
CA PHE A 556 -8.25 -39.48 -7.65
C PHE A 556 -9.47 -38.75 -8.16
N ARG A 557 -10.51 -38.60 -7.34
CA ARG A 557 -11.71 -37.88 -7.76
C ARG A 557 -11.40 -36.42 -8.07
N GLY A 558 -10.50 -35.81 -7.30
CA GLY A 558 -9.95 -34.49 -7.56
C GLY A 558 -9.28 -34.37 -8.93
N ALA A 559 -8.38 -35.30 -9.27
CA ALA A 559 -7.71 -35.34 -10.57
C ALA A 559 -8.67 -35.56 -11.74
N ILE A 560 -9.70 -36.40 -11.55
CA ILE A 560 -10.75 -36.63 -12.54
C ILE A 560 -11.52 -35.33 -12.82
N TYR A 561 -11.92 -34.58 -11.78
CA TYR A 561 -12.59 -33.29 -11.96
C TYR A 561 -11.69 -32.25 -12.63
N VAL A 562 -10.39 -32.22 -12.31
CA VAL A 562 -9.42 -31.35 -13.00
C VAL A 562 -9.35 -31.69 -14.50
N GLY A 563 -9.36 -32.98 -14.85
CA GLY A 563 -9.43 -33.46 -16.23
C GLY A 563 -10.71 -33.03 -16.96
N GLN A 564 -11.84 -32.99 -16.25
CA GLN A 564 -13.12 -32.46 -16.75
C GLN A 564 -13.21 -30.93 -16.75
N ARG A 565 -12.12 -30.22 -16.38
CA ARG A 565 -12.09 -28.74 -16.21
C ARG A 565 -13.01 -28.21 -15.11
N GLU A 566 -13.44 -29.07 -14.20
CA GLU A 566 -14.26 -28.75 -13.03
C GLU A 566 -13.35 -28.39 -11.84
N TYR A 567 -12.51 -27.37 -12.03
CA TYR A 567 -11.40 -27.06 -11.13
C TYR A 567 -11.84 -26.78 -9.68
N LYS A 568 -12.97 -26.10 -9.48
CA LYS A 568 -13.51 -25.81 -8.13
C LYS A 568 -13.86 -27.10 -7.36
N LYS A 569 -14.48 -28.09 -8.03
CA LYS A 569 -14.81 -29.40 -7.45
C LYS A 569 -13.53 -30.20 -7.17
N GLY A 570 -12.58 -30.18 -8.11
CA GLY A 570 -11.28 -30.80 -7.94
C GLY A 570 -10.50 -30.26 -6.73
N ILE A 571 -10.41 -28.94 -6.58
CA ILE A 571 -9.76 -28.28 -5.44
C ILE A 571 -10.44 -28.66 -4.12
N ALA A 572 -11.77 -28.73 -4.07
CA ALA A 572 -12.49 -29.10 -2.86
C ALA A 572 -12.16 -30.53 -2.39
N ASP A 573 -12.12 -31.50 -3.31
CA ASP A 573 -11.75 -32.89 -3.02
C ASP A 573 -10.29 -33.02 -2.60
N VAL A 574 -9.38 -32.33 -3.29
CA VAL A 574 -7.96 -32.38 -2.95
C VAL A 574 -7.68 -31.68 -1.61
N ASN A 575 -8.43 -30.63 -1.27
CA ASN A 575 -8.39 -30.05 0.08
C ASN A 575 -8.82 -31.06 1.15
N GLN A 576 -9.82 -31.90 0.88
CA GLN A 576 -10.18 -32.99 1.79
C GLN A 576 -9.08 -34.04 1.89
N ALA A 577 -8.45 -34.41 0.77
CA ALA A 577 -7.31 -35.32 0.76
C ALA A 577 -6.13 -34.79 1.61
N ILE A 578 -5.81 -33.51 1.50
CA ILE A 578 -4.73 -32.86 2.27
C ILE A 578 -5.08 -32.80 3.75
N ARG A 579 -6.34 -32.58 4.13
CA ARG A 579 -6.78 -32.67 5.53
C ARG A 579 -6.59 -34.08 6.11
N LEU A 580 -6.86 -35.11 5.32
CA LEU A 580 -6.70 -36.51 5.73
C LEU A 580 -5.22 -36.95 5.75
N ASN A 581 -4.42 -36.49 4.80
CA ASN A 581 -2.98 -36.76 4.74
C ASN A 581 -2.19 -35.52 4.30
N PRO A 582 -1.73 -34.69 5.25
CA PRO A 582 -0.97 -33.49 4.96
C PRO A 582 0.42 -33.73 4.34
N LYS A 583 0.90 -34.97 4.31
CA LYS A 583 2.20 -35.37 3.72
C LYS A 583 2.02 -36.04 2.35
N SER A 584 0.89 -35.84 1.68
CA SER A 584 0.64 -36.39 0.34
C SER A 584 1.16 -35.45 -0.75
N ALA A 585 2.34 -35.73 -1.31
CA ALA A 585 2.90 -34.97 -2.43
C ALA A 585 1.96 -34.95 -3.66
N HIS A 586 1.31 -36.08 -3.95
CA HIS A 586 0.34 -36.21 -5.04
C HIS A 586 -0.87 -35.28 -4.85
N ALA A 587 -1.34 -35.10 -3.61
CA ALA A 587 -2.45 -34.18 -3.35
C ALA A 587 -2.04 -32.73 -3.64
N TYR A 588 -0.89 -32.27 -3.18
CA TYR A 588 -0.39 -30.92 -3.51
C TYR A 588 -0.16 -30.77 -5.02
N PHE A 589 0.42 -31.77 -5.69
CA PHE A 589 0.63 -31.72 -7.14
C PHE A 589 -0.68 -31.57 -7.92
N VAL A 590 -1.70 -32.37 -7.61
CA VAL A 590 -3.01 -32.29 -8.27
C VAL A 590 -3.71 -30.96 -7.99
N ARG A 591 -3.58 -30.39 -6.78
CA ARG A 591 -4.12 -29.07 -6.47
C ARG A 591 -3.35 -27.95 -7.19
N GLY A 592 -2.03 -28.06 -7.29
CA GLY A 592 -1.18 -27.16 -8.07
C GLY A 592 -1.58 -27.15 -9.55
N MET A 593 -1.81 -28.34 -10.13
CA MET A 593 -2.35 -28.47 -11.49
C MET A 593 -3.73 -27.81 -11.65
N ALA A 594 -4.63 -28.01 -10.67
CA ALA A 594 -5.94 -27.38 -10.67
C ALA A 594 -5.83 -25.85 -10.65
N TYR A 595 -4.96 -25.29 -9.81
CA TYR A 595 -4.72 -23.85 -9.74
C TYR A 595 -4.06 -23.30 -11.02
N LYS A 596 -3.08 -24.01 -11.59
CA LYS A 596 -2.44 -23.64 -12.85
C LYS A 596 -3.47 -23.54 -13.98
N LEU A 597 -4.30 -24.57 -14.14
CA LEU A 597 -5.34 -24.61 -15.16
C LEU A 597 -6.47 -23.60 -14.91
N ASN A 598 -6.73 -23.26 -13.65
CA ASN A 598 -7.66 -22.18 -13.25
C ASN A 598 -7.00 -20.78 -13.21
N ARG A 599 -5.82 -20.61 -13.83
CA ARG A 599 -5.04 -19.35 -13.94
C ARG A 599 -4.63 -18.70 -12.60
N ASN A 600 -4.63 -19.45 -11.50
CA ASN A 600 -4.11 -18.99 -10.22
C ASN A 600 -2.65 -19.43 -10.07
N ILE A 601 -1.75 -18.73 -10.75
CA ILE A 601 -0.35 -19.15 -10.92
C ILE A 601 0.41 -19.14 -9.58
N GLU A 602 0.20 -18.15 -8.72
CA GLU A 602 0.87 -18.05 -7.42
C GLU A 602 0.56 -19.24 -6.51
N LYS A 603 -0.72 -19.63 -6.41
CA LYS A 603 -1.11 -20.81 -5.62
C LYS A 603 -0.61 -22.11 -6.25
N ALA A 604 -0.52 -22.17 -7.58
CA ALA A 604 0.05 -23.32 -8.27
C ALA A 604 1.53 -23.51 -7.93
N ILE A 605 2.32 -22.42 -7.96
CA ILE A 605 3.73 -22.44 -7.58
C ILE A 605 3.90 -22.94 -6.15
N SER A 606 3.15 -22.37 -5.19
CA SER A 606 3.24 -22.77 -3.78
C SER A 606 2.94 -24.27 -3.58
N ASP A 607 1.92 -24.80 -4.26
CA ASP A 607 1.56 -26.20 -4.17
C ASP A 607 2.59 -27.13 -4.87
N PHE A 608 3.18 -26.72 -5.99
CA PHE A 608 4.25 -27.49 -6.64
C PHE A 608 5.55 -27.49 -5.83
N GLU A 609 5.91 -26.37 -5.19
CA GLU A 609 7.05 -26.31 -4.26
C GLU A 609 6.83 -27.28 -3.08
N LYS A 610 5.62 -27.30 -2.52
CA LYS A 610 5.28 -28.23 -1.44
C LYS A 610 5.29 -29.69 -1.88
N ALA A 611 4.80 -29.98 -3.09
CA ALA A 611 4.85 -31.32 -3.67
C ALA A 611 6.31 -31.78 -3.87
N ALA A 612 7.19 -30.91 -4.38
CA ALA A 612 8.61 -31.18 -4.55
C ALA A 612 9.30 -31.44 -3.20
N GLU A 613 9.07 -30.59 -2.20
CA GLU A 613 9.63 -30.74 -0.85
C GLU A 613 9.29 -32.11 -0.24
N ILE A 614 8.01 -32.48 -0.25
CA ILE A 614 7.53 -33.75 0.30
C ILE A 614 8.08 -34.94 -0.50
N SER A 615 8.14 -34.83 -1.84
CA SER A 615 8.66 -35.90 -2.71
C SER A 615 10.15 -36.14 -2.48
N LYS A 616 10.93 -35.06 -2.31
CA LYS A 616 12.35 -35.13 -1.95
C LYS A 616 12.56 -35.79 -0.58
N GLN A 617 11.76 -35.42 0.42
CA GLN A 617 11.81 -36.03 1.76
C GLN A 617 11.48 -37.53 1.72
N LYS A 618 10.59 -37.96 0.82
CA LYS A 618 10.20 -39.37 0.63
C LYS A 618 11.13 -40.15 -0.30
N GLY A 619 12.09 -39.51 -0.96
CA GLY A 619 12.95 -40.15 -1.97
C GLY A 619 12.24 -40.48 -3.28
N ASP A 620 11.04 -39.95 -3.52
CA ASP A 620 10.29 -40.15 -4.78
C ASP A 620 10.84 -39.22 -5.86
N ARG A 621 11.86 -39.71 -6.58
CA ARG A 621 12.57 -38.95 -7.61
C ARG A 621 11.66 -38.54 -8.78
N LEU A 622 10.69 -39.38 -9.13
CA LEU A 622 9.80 -39.10 -10.27
C LEU A 622 8.82 -37.97 -9.92
N ALA A 623 8.15 -38.05 -8.77
CA ALA A 623 7.24 -37.00 -8.32
C ALA A 623 7.98 -35.68 -8.04
N TYR A 624 9.21 -35.76 -7.54
CA TYR A 624 10.08 -34.60 -7.39
C TYR A 624 10.38 -33.92 -8.73
N GLN A 625 10.83 -34.68 -9.73
CA GLN A 625 11.15 -34.13 -11.05
C GLN A 625 9.92 -33.53 -11.74
N LEU A 626 8.78 -34.22 -11.70
CA LEU A 626 7.53 -33.71 -12.27
C LEU A 626 7.11 -32.38 -11.63
N SER A 627 7.30 -32.23 -10.32
CA SER A 627 6.99 -30.98 -9.62
C SER A 627 7.94 -29.84 -10.04
N LEU A 628 9.23 -30.14 -10.24
CA LEU A 628 10.22 -29.17 -10.74
C LEU A 628 9.95 -28.75 -12.19
N ASP A 629 9.58 -29.69 -13.06
CA ASP A 629 9.27 -29.38 -14.45
C ASP A 629 8.08 -28.40 -14.54
N GLN A 630 7.06 -28.59 -13.70
CA GLN A 630 5.94 -27.67 -13.61
C GLN A 630 6.33 -26.30 -13.06
N LEU A 631 7.24 -26.22 -12.09
CA LEU A 631 7.79 -24.95 -11.59
C LEU A 631 8.59 -24.20 -12.66
N LYS A 632 9.40 -24.94 -13.44
CA LYS A 632 10.17 -24.39 -14.56
C LYS A 632 9.30 -23.83 -15.66
N GLU A 633 8.22 -24.55 -16.02
CA GLU A 633 7.20 -24.04 -16.96
C GLU A 633 6.54 -22.75 -16.47
N LEU A 634 6.48 -22.52 -15.15
CA LEU A 634 5.92 -21.32 -14.53
C LEU A 634 6.98 -20.23 -14.24
N GLY A 635 8.21 -20.39 -14.74
CA GLY A 635 9.27 -19.38 -14.62
C GLY A 635 10.08 -19.40 -13.33
N ARG A 636 10.01 -20.49 -12.55
CA ARG A 636 10.87 -20.74 -11.38
C ARG A 636 11.94 -21.77 -11.75
N ASN A 637 13.20 -21.36 -11.83
CA ASN A 637 14.35 -22.24 -12.08
C ASN A 637 14.82 -22.96 -10.82
#